data_AF-A0A5M9H1U0-F1
#
_entry.id   AF-A0A5M9H1U0-F1
#
_cell.length_a   1.000
_cell.length_b   1.000
_cell.length_c   1.000
_cell.angle_alpha   90.00
_cell.angle_beta   90.00
_cell.angle_gamma   90.00
#
_symmetry.space_group_name_H-M   'P 1'
#
loop_
_entity.id
_entity.type
_entity.pdbx_description
1 polymer ?
#
loop_
_entity_poly.entity_id
_entity_poly.type
_entity_poly.pdbx_seq_one_letter_code
_entity_poly.pdbx_strand_id
1 'polypeptide(L)'
;MEIKQMLVPVSRYSVLCPYEMNPTEITFHNTYNDAPAINERNNVANNSTGTSFHIAVDDKEAIQLIPFNRNAWHAGDGTNGRGNRHSIGVEICYSQSGGARYRKAELNAVEVIAQLMIQFDIPISKVKTHQERNGKYCPHRMLDEGRVQWFKNQCANRASSIKNSNKTQETGKVEIIVNKFNKVVTYEFGTALVPEMLGMMDALGYESRIISYGDKQGLVRFETAYRQGNELDKATAWLDAKGLKYFYTKE
;
A
#
# COMPACT_ATOMS: atom_id res chain seq x y z
N MET A 1 11.38 1.72 -3.77
CA MET A 1 11.76 1.56 -5.20
C MET A 1 12.20 2.91 -5.76
N GLU A 2 12.86 2.97 -6.92
CA GLU A 2 13.17 4.24 -7.59
C GLU A 2 11.91 4.83 -8.27
N ILE A 3 11.74 6.15 -8.20
CA ILE A 3 10.70 6.88 -8.94
C ILE A 3 11.37 7.50 -10.18
N LYS A 4 11.11 6.92 -11.36
CA LYS A 4 11.68 7.39 -12.63
C LYS A 4 10.99 8.67 -13.08
N GLN A 5 11.77 9.67 -13.47
CA GLN A 5 11.21 10.92 -14.01
C GLN A 5 11.00 10.83 -15.52
N MET A 6 9.75 10.91 -15.95
CA MET A 6 9.35 11.02 -17.35
C MET A 6 8.30 12.10 -17.50
N LEU A 7 8.70 13.33 -17.20
CA LEU A 7 7.80 14.49 -17.14
C LEU A 7 7.10 14.73 -18.49
N VAL A 8 5.86 15.23 -18.42
CA VAL A 8 5.15 15.69 -19.62
C VAL A 8 5.85 16.91 -20.23
N PRO A 9 5.69 17.17 -21.54
CA PRO A 9 6.28 18.35 -22.18
C PRO A 9 5.86 19.65 -21.50
N VAL A 10 6.79 20.60 -21.34
CA VAL A 10 6.52 21.91 -20.72
C VAL A 10 5.41 22.68 -21.46
N SER A 11 5.31 22.50 -22.79
CA SER A 11 4.25 23.09 -23.62
C SER A 11 2.83 22.69 -23.18
N ARG A 12 2.68 21.62 -22.40
CA ARG A 12 1.40 21.12 -21.88
C ARG A 12 1.08 21.63 -20.48
N TYR A 13 1.98 22.35 -19.81
CA TYR A 13 1.81 22.73 -18.40
C TYR A 13 0.60 23.64 -18.17
N SER A 14 0.29 24.54 -19.11
CA SER A 14 -0.88 25.42 -19.02
C SER A 14 -2.21 24.66 -18.92
N VAL A 15 -2.26 23.43 -19.40
CA VAL A 15 -3.45 22.57 -19.37
C VAL A 15 -3.36 21.54 -18.24
N LEU A 16 -2.21 20.88 -18.10
CA LEU A 16 -2.07 19.73 -17.20
C LEU A 16 -1.71 20.11 -15.76
N CYS A 17 -0.96 21.19 -15.55
CA CYS A 17 -0.43 21.56 -14.25
C CYS A 17 -0.13 23.06 -14.17
N PRO A 18 -1.10 23.96 -14.39
CA PRO A 18 -0.84 25.38 -14.57
C PRO A 18 -0.36 26.11 -13.31
N TYR A 19 -0.61 25.55 -12.12
CA TYR A 19 -0.34 26.22 -10.85
C TYR A 19 0.83 25.59 -10.11
N GLU A 20 1.60 26.43 -9.43
CA GLU A 20 2.58 25.98 -8.44
C GLU A 20 1.87 25.35 -7.23
N MET A 21 2.58 24.45 -6.57
CA MET A 21 2.11 23.71 -5.41
C MET A 21 3.28 23.40 -4.47
N ASN A 22 3.09 23.62 -3.18
CA ASN A 22 3.89 22.97 -2.14
C ASN A 22 3.03 21.81 -1.58
N PRO A 23 3.37 20.55 -1.86
CA PRO A 23 2.52 19.42 -1.49
C PRO A 23 2.42 19.29 0.03
N THR A 24 1.21 19.13 0.53
CA THR A 24 0.93 18.88 1.96
C THR A 24 0.06 17.64 2.17
N GLU A 25 -0.39 17.02 1.07
CA GLU A 25 -1.27 15.87 1.07
C GLU A 25 -0.92 14.91 -0.06
N ILE A 26 -1.44 13.69 0.00
CA ILE A 26 -1.35 12.70 -1.09
C ILE A 26 -2.77 12.25 -1.40
N THR A 27 -3.09 12.09 -2.68
CA THR A 27 -4.34 11.45 -3.11
C THR A 27 -4.00 10.23 -3.95
N PHE A 28 -4.45 9.05 -3.54
CA PHE A 28 -4.23 7.82 -4.29
C PHE A 28 -5.50 7.33 -4.98
N HIS A 29 -5.29 6.69 -6.13
CA HIS A 29 -6.31 6.34 -7.10
C HIS A 29 -6.10 4.93 -7.64
N ASN A 30 -7.11 4.43 -8.33
CA ASN A 30 -7.01 3.26 -9.18
C ASN A 30 -7.36 3.71 -10.59
N THR A 31 -6.54 3.31 -11.56
CA THR A 31 -6.70 3.74 -12.96
C THR A 31 -8.01 3.30 -13.59
N TYR A 32 -8.67 2.28 -13.04
CA TYR A 32 -9.76 1.55 -13.69
C TYR A 32 -9.37 1.07 -15.10
N ASN A 33 -8.11 0.64 -15.24
CA ASN A 33 -7.54 0.19 -16.52
C ASN A 33 -6.50 -0.92 -16.29
N ASP A 34 -6.12 -1.63 -17.36
CA ASP A 34 -5.12 -2.70 -17.37
C ASP A 34 -3.82 -2.35 -18.10
N ALA A 35 -3.51 -1.06 -18.19
CA ALA A 35 -2.30 -0.54 -18.82
C ALA A 35 -1.12 -0.44 -17.84
N PRO A 36 0.14 -0.60 -18.30
CA PRO A 36 1.34 -0.31 -17.51
C PRO A 36 1.49 1.19 -17.24
N ALA A 37 2.34 1.54 -16.27
CA ALA A 37 2.57 2.92 -15.83
C ALA A 37 3.05 3.83 -16.98
N ILE A 38 3.88 3.31 -17.89
CA ILE A 38 4.35 4.05 -19.06
C ILE A 38 3.20 4.48 -19.99
N ASN A 39 2.18 3.63 -20.13
CA ASN A 39 1.03 3.92 -20.98
C ASN A 39 0.11 4.97 -20.32
N GLU A 40 -0.09 4.88 -19.01
CA GLU A 40 -0.84 5.89 -18.24
C GLU A 40 -0.13 7.27 -18.31
N ARG A 41 1.20 7.29 -18.17
CA ARG A 41 2.00 8.50 -18.40
C ARG A 41 1.81 9.07 -19.80
N ASN A 42 1.88 8.22 -20.83
CA ASN A 42 1.73 8.64 -22.22
C ASN A 42 0.32 9.12 -22.54
N ASN A 43 -0.71 8.58 -21.88
CA ASN A 43 -2.07 9.09 -21.97
C ASN A 43 -2.14 10.54 -21.47
N VAL A 44 -1.60 10.84 -20.28
CA VAL A 44 -1.61 12.20 -19.72
C VAL A 44 -0.87 13.21 -20.61
N ALA A 45 0.28 12.80 -21.15
CA ALA A 45 1.05 13.64 -22.07
C ALA A 45 0.26 14.06 -23.31
N ASN A 46 -0.67 13.20 -23.79
CA ASN A 46 -1.33 13.35 -25.09
C ASN A 46 -2.85 13.62 -25.01
N ASN A 47 -3.50 13.50 -23.85
CA ASN A 47 -4.95 13.64 -23.75
C ASN A 47 -5.44 15.07 -24.08
N SER A 48 -6.70 15.20 -24.47
CA SER A 48 -7.35 16.49 -24.72
C SER A 48 -8.13 17.03 -23.52
N THR A 49 -8.36 16.22 -22.49
CA THR A 49 -9.22 16.56 -21.35
C THR A 49 -8.54 17.43 -20.30
N GLY A 50 -7.20 17.46 -20.28
CA GLY A 50 -6.42 18.15 -19.26
C GLY A 50 -6.31 17.40 -17.93
N THR A 51 -6.94 16.22 -17.81
CA THR A 51 -6.79 15.34 -16.65
C THR A 51 -5.33 14.92 -16.49
N SER A 52 -4.81 15.00 -15.27
CA SER A 52 -3.41 14.71 -14.97
C SER A 52 -3.24 14.23 -13.53
N PHE A 53 -2.16 13.51 -13.27
CA PHE A 53 -1.73 13.05 -11.95
C PHE A 53 -0.20 13.03 -11.91
N HIS A 54 0.40 12.94 -10.72
CA HIS A 54 1.85 13.10 -10.59
C HIS A 54 2.62 11.83 -10.88
N ILE A 55 2.12 10.67 -10.44
CA ILE A 55 2.81 9.39 -10.56
C ILE A 55 1.84 8.29 -11.01
N ALA A 56 2.27 7.44 -11.94
CA ALA A 56 1.68 6.13 -12.18
C ALA A 56 2.59 5.03 -11.61
N VAL A 57 2.00 4.04 -10.95
CA VAL A 57 2.71 2.91 -10.35
C VAL A 57 2.12 1.60 -10.83
N ASP A 58 2.96 0.74 -11.39
CA ASP A 58 2.60 -0.60 -11.84
C ASP A 58 3.39 -1.69 -11.11
N ASP A 59 3.33 -2.93 -11.57
CA ASP A 59 3.98 -4.08 -10.92
C ASP A 59 5.51 -4.04 -11.00
N LYS A 60 6.09 -3.19 -11.86
CA LYS A 60 7.52 -3.15 -12.17
C LYS A 60 8.16 -1.81 -11.80
N GLU A 61 7.47 -0.70 -12.02
CA GLU A 61 8.05 0.63 -11.92
C GLU A 61 7.08 1.70 -11.42
N ALA A 62 7.65 2.85 -11.06
CA ALA A 62 6.94 4.06 -10.68
C ALA A 62 7.46 5.19 -11.56
N ILE A 63 6.56 5.90 -12.24
CA ILE A 63 6.90 6.95 -13.19
C ILE A 63 6.27 8.26 -12.75
N GLN A 64 7.10 9.25 -12.44
CA GLN A 64 6.68 10.63 -12.22
C GLN A 64 6.50 11.34 -13.58
N LEU A 65 5.33 11.92 -13.80
CA LEU A 65 4.97 12.62 -15.03
C LEU A 65 4.61 14.11 -14.83
N ILE A 66 4.24 14.53 -13.63
CA ILE A 66 4.05 15.94 -13.27
C ILE A 66 5.04 16.30 -12.15
N PRO A 67 5.74 17.45 -12.23
CA PRO A 67 6.60 17.93 -11.14
C PRO A 67 5.82 18.08 -9.83
N PHE A 68 6.40 17.67 -8.70
CA PHE A 68 5.73 17.77 -7.40
C PHE A 68 5.49 19.20 -6.92
N ASN A 69 6.24 20.17 -7.47
CA ASN A 69 6.04 21.59 -7.21
C ASN A 69 4.92 22.24 -8.05
N ARG A 70 4.12 21.42 -8.77
CA ARG A 70 2.99 21.87 -9.58
C ARG A 70 1.75 21.03 -9.30
N ASN A 71 0.58 21.64 -9.46
CA ASN A 71 -0.70 20.97 -9.27
C ASN A 71 -0.93 19.88 -10.33
N ALA A 72 -1.94 19.03 -10.13
CA ALA A 72 -2.48 18.15 -11.16
C ALA A 72 -4.01 18.10 -11.07
N TRP A 73 -4.68 17.67 -12.13
CA TRP A 73 -6.14 17.63 -12.23
C TRP A 73 -6.67 16.20 -12.10
N HIS A 74 -6.70 15.68 -10.86
CA HIS A 74 -7.11 14.31 -10.57
C HIS A 74 -8.22 14.19 -9.52
N ALA A 75 -8.38 15.15 -8.62
CA ALA A 75 -9.22 14.99 -7.43
C ALA A 75 -10.68 15.39 -7.67
N GLY A 76 -11.00 16.05 -8.78
CA GLY A 76 -12.36 16.42 -9.14
C GLY A 76 -13.08 17.27 -8.09
N ASP A 77 -12.34 18.05 -7.30
CA ASP A 77 -12.83 18.93 -6.23
C ASP A 77 -12.75 20.41 -6.62
N GLY A 78 -12.81 20.69 -7.93
CA GLY A 78 -12.77 22.04 -8.51
C GLY A 78 -11.35 22.62 -8.61
N THR A 79 -11.27 23.84 -9.14
CA THR A 79 -9.99 24.54 -9.42
C THR A 79 -9.18 24.82 -8.16
N ASN A 80 -9.86 25.09 -7.04
CA ASN A 80 -9.25 25.48 -5.76
C ASN A 80 -9.42 24.41 -4.66
N GLY A 81 -9.86 23.21 -5.04
CA GLY A 81 -10.02 22.10 -4.10
C GLY A 81 -8.68 21.62 -3.54
N ARG A 82 -8.71 21.09 -2.30
CA ARG A 82 -7.51 20.65 -1.60
C ARG A 82 -6.78 19.50 -2.31
N GLY A 83 -7.52 18.59 -2.92
CA GLY A 83 -6.98 17.49 -3.69
C GLY A 83 -6.19 18.01 -4.89
N ASN A 84 -6.80 18.80 -5.76
CA ASN A 84 -6.12 19.30 -6.97
C ASN A 84 -4.96 20.26 -6.66
N ARG A 85 -5.05 21.07 -5.59
CA ARG A 85 -4.10 22.18 -5.35
C ARG A 85 -3.05 21.93 -4.28
N HIS A 86 -3.19 20.89 -3.47
CA HIS A 86 -2.28 20.63 -2.35
C HIS A 86 -1.83 19.18 -2.26
N SER A 87 -2.31 18.28 -3.14
CA SER A 87 -1.99 16.87 -3.06
C SER A 87 -1.22 16.34 -4.26
N ILE A 88 -0.34 15.38 -3.99
CA ILE A 88 0.32 14.56 -5.01
C ILE A 88 -0.64 13.42 -5.39
N GLY A 89 -1.04 13.36 -6.65
CA GLY A 89 -1.87 12.31 -7.24
C GLY A 89 -1.05 11.08 -7.62
N VAL A 90 -1.39 9.92 -7.04
CA VAL A 90 -0.74 8.63 -7.31
C VAL A 90 -1.78 7.66 -7.90
N GLU A 91 -1.57 7.24 -9.15
CA GLU A 91 -2.41 6.26 -9.84
C GLU A 91 -1.81 4.85 -9.73
N ILE A 92 -2.64 3.87 -9.36
CA ILE A 92 -2.25 2.46 -9.24
C ILE A 92 -2.85 1.67 -10.42
N CYS A 93 -1.96 1.15 -11.27
CA CYS A 93 -2.28 0.47 -12.52
C CYS A 93 -2.91 -0.92 -12.30
N TYR A 94 -3.45 -1.50 -13.38
CA TYR A 94 -4.04 -2.86 -13.43
C TYR A 94 -5.28 -3.10 -12.56
N SER A 95 -5.90 -2.03 -12.09
CA SER A 95 -7.04 -2.14 -11.19
C SER A 95 -8.32 -2.62 -11.87
N GLN A 96 -8.45 -2.58 -13.21
CA GLN A 96 -9.67 -3.04 -13.88
C GLN A 96 -9.84 -4.56 -13.74
N SER A 97 -8.85 -5.36 -14.16
CA SER A 97 -8.90 -6.81 -13.99
C SER A 97 -8.31 -7.28 -12.65
N GLY A 98 -7.47 -6.48 -12.01
CA GLY A 98 -6.84 -6.82 -10.74
C GLY A 98 -5.74 -7.89 -10.88
N GLY A 99 -5.80 -8.92 -10.04
CA GLY A 99 -4.86 -10.05 -10.06
C GLY A 99 -3.46 -9.71 -9.54
N ALA A 100 -2.50 -10.59 -9.80
CA ALA A 100 -1.14 -10.51 -9.24
C ALA A 100 -0.40 -9.21 -9.60
N ARG A 101 -0.60 -8.70 -10.83
CA ARG A 101 0.00 -7.44 -11.26
C ARG A 101 -0.53 -6.25 -10.45
N TYR A 102 -1.84 -6.17 -10.25
CA TYR A 102 -2.44 -5.15 -9.39
C TYR A 102 -1.93 -5.25 -7.95
N ARG A 103 -1.89 -6.45 -7.37
CA ARG A 103 -1.35 -6.64 -6.01
C ARG A 103 0.08 -6.16 -5.87
N LYS A 104 0.91 -6.46 -6.87
CA LYS A 104 2.30 -5.99 -6.90
C LYS A 104 2.37 -4.47 -7.07
N ALA A 105 1.52 -3.88 -7.92
CA ALA A 105 1.40 -2.43 -8.08
C ALA A 105 0.98 -1.73 -6.79
N GLU A 106 0.06 -2.32 -6.00
CA GLU A 106 -0.31 -1.80 -4.68
C GLU A 106 0.88 -1.80 -3.72
N LEU A 107 1.65 -2.89 -3.66
CA LEU A 107 2.85 -2.95 -2.81
C LEU A 107 3.91 -1.94 -3.24
N ASN A 108 4.10 -1.77 -4.55
CA ASN A 108 4.99 -0.75 -5.10
C ASN A 108 4.48 0.67 -4.75
N ALA A 109 3.17 0.90 -4.80
CA ALA A 109 2.57 2.18 -4.43
C ALA A 109 2.73 2.49 -2.93
N VAL A 110 2.73 1.48 -2.05
CA VAL A 110 3.08 1.63 -0.63
C VAL A 110 4.50 2.18 -0.48
N GLU A 111 5.48 1.64 -1.23
CA GLU A 111 6.85 2.14 -1.22
C GLU A 111 6.94 3.60 -1.67
N VAL A 112 6.27 3.93 -2.79
CA VAL A 112 6.26 5.28 -3.36
C VAL A 112 5.60 6.28 -2.41
N ILE A 113 4.41 5.97 -1.89
CA ILE A 113 3.70 6.87 -0.97
C ILE A 113 4.48 7.06 0.33
N ALA A 114 5.12 6.01 0.86
CA ALA A 114 5.98 6.14 2.03
C ALA A 114 7.17 7.07 1.79
N GLN A 115 7.83 6.98 0.63
CA GLN A 115 8.91 7.90 0.24
C GLN A 115 8.42 9.35 0.16
N LEU A 116 7.25 9.59 -0.48
CA LEU A 116 6.65 10.91 -0.57
C LEU A 116 6.27 11.48 0.80
N MET A 117 5.72 10.65 1.69
CA MET A 117 5.39 11.04 3.06
C MET A 117 6.63 11.53 3.82
N ILE A 118 7.79 10.91 3.59
CA ILE A 118 9.05 11.31 4.23
C ILE A 118 9.60 12.58 3.58
N GLN A 119 9.68 12.60 2.26
CA GLN A 119 10.25 13.70 1.49
C GLN A 119 9.54 15.03 1.75
N PHE A 120 8.22 15.01 1.91
CA PHE A 120 7.40 16.20 2.08
C PHE A 120 6.80 16.34 3.49
N ASP A 121 7.23 15.51 4.44
CA ASP A 121 6.71 15.44 5.81
C ASP A 121 5.18 15.38 5.91
N ILE A 122 4.57 14.52 5.09
CA ILE A 122 3.12 14.33 5.01
C ILE A 122 2.70 13.19 5.95
N PRO A 123 1.88 13.45 6.99
CA PRO A 123 1.41 12.40 7.89
C PRO A 123 0.35 11.53 7.21
N ILE A 124 0.15 10.29 7.71
CA ILE A 124 -0.82 9.35 7.13
C ILE A 124 -2.26 9.90 7.10
N SER A 125 -2.63 10.77 8.05
CA SER A 125 -3.93 11.43 8.08
C SER A 125 -4.21 12.37 6.89
N LYS A 126 -3.16 12.71 6.13
CA LYS A 126 -3.22 13.52 4.90
C LYS A 126 -3.04 12.70 3.62
N VAL A 127 -2.98 11.37 3.74
CA VAL A 127 -3.05 10.44 2.61
C VAL A 127 -4.51 10.01 2.44
N LYS A 128 -5.13 10.47 1.35
CA LYS A 128 -6.57 10.33 1.10
C LYS A 128 -6.86 9.58 -0.19
N THR A 129 -7.99 8.90 -0.26
CA THR A 129 -8.56 8.39 -1.51
C THR A 129 -9.17 9.55 -2.32
N HIS A 130 -9.44 9.33 -3.61
CA HIS A 130 -10.30 10.24 -4.38
C HIS A 130 -11.69 10.36 -3.75
N GLN A 131 -12.24 9.26 -3.25
CA GLN A 131 -13.55 9.26 -2.58
C GLN A 131 -13.60 10.24 -1.40
N GLU A 132 -12.54 10.30 -0.58
CA GLU A 132 -12.43 11.27 0.52
C GLU A 132 -12.30 12.73 0.05
N ARG A 133 -12.02 12.97 -1.25
CA ARG A 133 -11.96 14.32 -1.84
C ARG A 133 -13.32 14.80 -2.30
N ASN A 134 -14.04 13.99 -3.07
CA ASN A 134 -15.24 14.44 -3.77
C ASN A 134 -16.35 13.38 -3.86
N GLY A 135 -16.21 12.24 -3.18
CA GLY A 135 -17.19 11.15 -3.20
C GLY A 135 -17.10 10.19 -4.39
N LYS A 136 -16.23 10.42 -5.39
CA LYS A 136 -16.06 9.47 -6.50
C LYS A 136 -15.64 8.10 -5.96
N TYR A 137 -16.22 7.02 -6.50
CA TYR A 137 -15.86 5.64 -6.16
C TYR A 137 -14.46 5.27 -6.69
N CYS A 138 -13.43 5.82 -6.07
CA CYS A 138 -12.03 5.62 -6.42
C CYS A 138 -11.17 5.74 -5.15
N PRO A 139 -10.23 4.81 -4.89
CA PRO A 139 -9.80 3.67 -5.70
C PRO A 139 -10.78 2.49 -5.67
N HIS A 140 -11.46 2.23 -6.81
CA HIS A 140 -12.63 1.35 -6.89
C HIS A 140 -12.36 -0.07 -6.34
N ARG A 141 -11.25 -0.70 -6.73
CA ARG A 141 -10.93 -2.07 -6.33
C ARG A 141 -10.59 -2.17 -4.85
N MET A 142 -9.84 -1.21 -4.31
CA MET A 142 -9.58 -1.20 -2.86
C MET A 142 -10.85 -0.94 -2.05
N LEU A 143 -11.82 -0.19 -2.60
CA LEU A 143 -13.11 0.03 -1.97
C LEU A 143 -13.96 -1.24 -2.02
N ASP A 144 -14.05 -1.90 -3.17
CA ASP A 144 -14.76 -3.19 -3.35
C ASP A 144 -14.24 -4.27 -2.38
N GLU A 145 -12.93 -4.30 -2.21
CA GLU A 145 -12.24 -5.33 -1.41
C GLU A 145 -12.05 -4.92 0.07
N GLY A 146 -12.52 -3.73 0.49
CA GLY A 146 -12.39 -3.26 1.87
C GLY A 146 -10.95 -3.01 2.32
N ARG A 147 -10.03 -2.73 1.39
CA ARG A 147 -8.58 -2.69 1.61
C ARG A 147 -7.98 -1.31 1.85
N VAL A 148 -8.77 -0.24 1.75
CA VAL A 148 -8.28 1.15 1.92
C VAL A 148 -7.56 1.33 3.26
N GLN A 149 -8.13 0.85 4.37
CA GLN A 149 -7.52 1.01 5.69
C GLN A 149 -6.23 0.19 5.83
N TRP A 150 -6.23 -1.05 5.32
CA TRP A 150 -5.01 -1.86 5.26
C TRP A 150 -3.91 -1.14 4.47
N PHE A 151 -4.23 -0.58 3.31
CA PHE A 151 -3.27 0.11 2.44
C PHE A 151 -2.66 1.34 3.13
N LYS A 152 -3.50 2.16 3.79
CA LYS A 152 -3.02 3.30 4.59
C LYS A 152 -2.11 2.85 5.74
N ASN A 153 -2.45 1.76 6.43
CA ASN A 153 -1.59 1.20 7.49
C ASN A 153 -0.24 0.74 6.93
N GLN A 154 -0.22 0.08 5.76
CA GLN A 154 1.04 -0.32 5.11
C GLN A 154 1.91 0.89 4.77
N CYS A 155 1.33 1.97 4.23
CA CYS A 155 2.06 3.21 3.94
C CYS A 155 2.68 3.81 5.22
N ALA A 156 1.91 3.91 6.31
CA ALA A 156 2.38 4.45 7.57
C ALA A 156 3.50 3.60 8.20
N ASN A 157 3.33 2.27 8.20
CA ASN A 157 4.33 1.33 8.69
C ASN A 157 5.62 1.42 7.88
N ARG A 158 5.50 1.49 6.55
CA ARG A 158 6.66 1.59 5.66
C ARG A 158 7.40 2.91 5.83
N ALA A 159 6.68 4.03 5.92
CA ALA A 159 7.29 5.34 6.17
C ALA A 159 8.04 5.36 7.50
N SER A 160 7.45 4.77 8.55
CA SER A 160 8.10 4.65 9.87
C SER A 160 9.35 3.78 9.80
N SER A 161 9.27 2.63 9.11
CA SER A 161 10.43 1.74 8.89
C SER A 161 11.57 2.46 8.18
N ILE A 162 11.32 3.22 7.12
CA ILE A 162 12.36 3.98 6.41
C ILE A 162 12.95 5.07 7.30
N LYS A 163 12.13 5.87 8.01
CA LYS A 163 12.62 6.91 8.94
C LYS A 163 13.52 6.30 10.02
N ASN A 164 13.15 5.12 10.52
CA ASN A 164 13.92 4.41 11.53
C ASN A 164 15.26 3.89 10.97
N SER A 165 15.27 3.27 9.79
CA SER A 165 16.50 2.82 9.14
C SER A 165 17.47 3.97 8.86
N ASN A 166 16.97 5.15 8.48
CA ASN A 166 17.81 6.33 8.24
C ASN A 166 18.40 6.90 9.53
N LYS A 167 17.64 6.90 10.64
CA LYS A 167 18.16 7.28 11.97
C LYS A 167 19.28 6.34 12.43
N THR A 168 19.14 5.03 12.20
CA THR A 168 20.17 4.05 12.55
C THR A 168 21.44 4.19 11.69
N GLN A 169 21.37 4.83 10.52
CA GLN A 169 22.55 5.15 9.70
C GLN A 169 23.27 6.44 10.14
N GLU A 170 22.56 7.42 10.69
CA GLU A 170 23.15 8.69 11.17
C GLU A 170 23.75 8.60 12.58
N THR A 171 23.22 7.71 13.44
CA THR A 171 23.80 7.44 14.75
C THR A 171 24.38 6.04 14.75
N GLY A 172 25.71 5.90 14.80
CA GLY A 172 26.44 4.62 14.89
C GLY A 172 26.20 3.81 16.18
N LYS A 173 24.94 3.70 16.61
CA LYS A 173 24.42 2.82 17.65
C LYS A 173 23.17 2.16 17.08
N VAL A 174 23.26 0.84 16.87
CA VAL A 174 22.13 -0.03 16.55
C VAL A 174 21.17 0.01 17.73
N GLU A 175 20.18 0.91 17.69
CA GLU A 175 18.99 0.79 18.54
C GLU A 175 18.01 -0.15 17.84
N ILE A 176 17.85 -1.34 18.43
CA ILE A 176 16.84 -2.32 18.02
C ILE A 176 15.48 -1.72 18.38
N ILE A 177 14.78 -1.18 17.39
CA ILE A 177 13.37 -0.81 17.56
C ILE A 177 12.57 -2.11 17.59
N VAL A 178 12.16 -2.50 18.80
CA VAL A 178 11.30 -3.65 19.03
C VAL A 178 9.87 -3.26 18.65
N ASN A 179 9.40 -3.66 17.47
CA ASN A 179 7.96 -3.63 17.18
C ASN A 179 7.23 -4.44 18.26
N LYS A 180 6.10 -3.93 18.78
CA LYS A 180 5.29 -4.69 19.75
C LYS A 180 5.03 -6.09 19.22
N PHE A 181 5.29 -7.10 20.04
CA PHE A 181 5.09 -8.48 19.65
C PHE A 181 3.59 -8.76 19.49
N ASN A 182 3.23 -9.39 18.38
CA ASN A 182 1.89 -9.88 18.09
C ASN A 182 1.95 -11.40 17.98
N LYS A 183 0.84 -12.09 18.16
CA LYS A 183 0.71 -13.48 17.73
C LYS A 183 -0.47 -13.65 16.78
N VAL A 184 -0.31 -14.52 15.79
CA VAL A 184 -1.38 -14.93 14.89
C VAL A 184 -2.12 -16.10 15.52
N VAL A 185 -3.44 -16.01 15.56
CA VAL A 185 -4.32 -17.04 16.10
C VAL A 185 -5.38 -17.38 15.06
N THR A 186 -5.51 -18.65 14.70
CA THR A 186 -6.58 -19.09 13.78
C THR A 186 -7.91 -19.26 14.51
N TYR A 187 -9.00 -19.20 13.74
CA TYR A 187 -10.21 -19.89 14.17
C TYR A 187 -9.97 -21.41 14.14
N GLU A 188 -10.89 -22.16 14.72
CA GLU A 188 -10.82 -23.61 14.74
C GLU A 188 -10.93 -24.21 13.34
N PHE A 189 -10.15 -25.26 13.07
CA PHE A 189 -10.13 -25.99 11.82
C PHE A 189 -9.99 -27.50 12.06
N GLY A 190 -10.40 -28.30 11.07
CA GLY A 190 -10.39 -29.77 11.18
C GLY A 190 -8.98 -30.36 11.22
N THR A 191 -8.82 -31.45 11.97
CA THR A 191 -7.52 -32.14 12.16
C THR A 191 -6.86 -32.64 10.87
N ALA A 192 -7.61 -32.77 9.77
CA ALA A 192 -7.08 -33.17 8.46
C ALA A 192 -5.98 -32.23 7.92
N LEU A 193 -5.97 -30.96 8.33
CA LEU A 193 -4.95 -29.98 7.90
C LEU A 193 -3.70 -29.97 8.79
N VAL A 194 -3.69 -30.72 9.90
CA VAL A 194 -2.58 -30.72 10.87
C VAL A 194 -1.25 -31.15 10.24
N PRO A 195 -1.15 -32.21 9.41
CA PRO A 195 0.12 -32.62 8.83
C PRO A 195 0.77 -31.53 7.97
N GLU A 196 -0.03 -30.84 7.16
CA GLU A 196 0.48 -29.75 6.31
C GLU A 196 0.86 -28.52 7.14
N MET A 197 0.09 -28.24 8.19
CA MET A 197 0.40 -27.18 9.12
C MET A 197 1.70 -27.43 9.88
N LEU A 198 2.00 -28.66 10.28
CA LEU A 198 3.29 -29.01 10.89
C LEU A 198 4.46 -28.70 9.95
N GLY A 199 4.33 -29.00 8.65
CA GLY A 199 5.35 -28.64 7.67
C GLY A 199 5.52 -27.12 7.51
N MET A 200 4.43 -26.36 7.61
CA MET A 200 4.51 -24.89 7.66
C MET A 200 5.18 -24.40 8.93
N MET A 201 4.84 -24.97 10.09
CA MET A 201 5.42 -24.64 11.39
C MET A 201 6.93 -24.85 11.40
N ASP A 202 7.42 -25.94 10.83
CA ASP A 202 8.85 -26.20 10.67
C ASP A 202 9.54 -25.11 9.82
N ALA A 203 8.86 -24.64 8.78
CA ALA A 203 9.36 -23.59 7.88
C ALA A 203 9.32 -22.16 8.50
N LEU A 204 8.54 -21.94 9.56
CA LEU A 204 8.49 -20.64 10.24
C LEU A 204 9.79 -20.32 10.98
N GLY A 205 10.45 -21.34 11.55
CA GLY A 205 11.69 -21.16 12.31
C GLY A 205 11.52 -20.49 13.67
N TYR A 206 10.31 -20.50 14.23
CA TYR A 206 10.02 -20.03 15.58
C TYR A 206 8.90 -20.86 16.24
N GLU A 207 8.82 -20.78 17.56
CA GLU A 207 7.83 -21.54 18.34
C GLU A 207 6.41 -21.21 17.86
N SER A 208 5.64 -22.26 17.63
CA SER A 208 4.23 -22.21 17.31
C SER A 208 3.58 -23.49 17.81
N ARG A 209 2.26 -23.47 17.99
CA ARG A 209 1.53 -24.58 18.60
C ARG A 209 0.18 -24.82 17.94
N ILE A 210 -0.22 -26.08 17.98
CA ILE A 210 -1.57 -26.52 17.66
C ILE A 210 -2.24 -26.89 18.99
N ILE A 211 -3.40 -26.31 19.26
CA ILE A 211 -4.16 -26.49 20.48
C ILE A 211 -5.43 -27.25 20.14
N SER A 212 -5.69 -28.35 20.85
CA SER A 212 -6.99 -29.01 20.89
C SER A 212 -7.60 -28.81 22.27
N TYR A 213 -8.88 -28.45 22.33
CA TYR A 213 -9.59 -28.22 23.59
C TYR A 213 -10.17 -29.50 24.22
N GLY A 214 -10.01 -30.67 23.58
CA GLY A 214 -10.44 -31.95 24.14
C GLY A 214 -11.96 -32.13 24.25
N ASP A 215 -12.72 -31.30 23.56
CA ASP A 215 -14.18 -31.25 23.55
C ASP A 215 -14.84 -32.26 22.59
N LYS A 216 -14.03 -33.16 22.01
CA LYS A 216 -14.43 -34.19 21.04
C LYS A 216 -15.01 -33.65 19.73
N GLN A 217 -14.79 -32.39 19.38
CA GLN A 217 -15.25 -31.82 18.11
C GLN A 217 -14.36 -32.15 16.91
N GLY A 218 -13.15 -32.68 17.14
CA GLY A 218 -12.18 -32.94 16.06
C GLY A 218 -11.62 -31.65 15.45
N LEU A 219 -11.65 -30.56 16.21
CA LEU A 219 -11.16 -29.25 15.82
C LEU A 219 -9.91 -28.87 16.61
N VAL A 220 -9.07 -28.07 15.95
CA VAL A 220 -7.84 -27.53 16.51
C VAL A 220 -7.65 -26.07 16.12
N ARG A 221 -6.82 -25.35 16.86
CA ARG A 221 -6.39 -23.98 16.58
C ARG A 221 -4.87 -23.91 16.46
N PHE A 222 -4.40 -23.02 15.60
CA PHE A 222 -2.98 -22.68 15.46
C PHE A 222 -2.68 -21.34 16.11
N GLU A 223 -1.56 -21.28 16.84
CA GLU A 223 -1.02 -20.05 17.40
C GLU A 223 0.49 -19.95 17.16
N THR A 224 0.95 -18.78 16.75
CA THR A 224 2.39 -18.45 16.77
C THR A 224 2.82 -18.04 18.18
N ALA A 225 4.12 -18.06 18.46
CA ALA A 225 4.68 -17.23 19.53
C ALA A 225 4.40 -15.74 19.26
N TYR A 226 4.53 -14.93 20.30
CA TYR A 226 4.60 -13.49 20.17
C TYR A 226 5.86 -13.13 19.37
N ARG A 227 5.69 -12.51 18.21
CA ARG A 227 6.74 -12.15 17.23
C ARG A 227 6.52 -10.73 16.70
N GLN A 228 7.54 -10.16 16.08
CA GLN A 228 7.35 -8.89 15.36
C GLN A 228 6.43 -9.10 14.15
N GLY A 229 5.65 -8.09 13.78
CA GLY A 229 4.62 -8.22 12.74
C GLY A 229 5.13 -8.76 11.40
N ASN A 230 6.31 -8.30 10.97
CA ASN A 230 6.98 -8.77 9.75
C ASN A 230 7.42 -10.25 9.81
N GLU A 231 7.64 -10.80 11.00
CA GLU A 231 7.99 -12.22 11.17
C GLU A 231 6.75 -13.13 11.05
N LEU A 232 5.55 -12.55 11.18
CA LEU A 232 4.28 -13.27 11.08
C LEU A 232 3.76 -13.37 9.63
N ASP A 233 4.28 -12.56 8.71
CA ASP A 233 3.83 -12.50 7.32
C ASP A 233 3.89 -13.86 6.62
N LYS A 234 4.90 -14.68 6.94
CA LYS A 234 5.02 -16.06 6.40
C LYS A 234 3.87 -16.95 6.85
N ALA A 235 3.51 -16.87 8.13
CA ALA A 235 2.41 -17.65 8.68
C ALA A 235 1.08 -17.20 8.07
N THR A 236 0.82 -15.89 8.00
CA THR A 236 -0.44 -15.37 7.47
C THR A 236 -0.60 -15.60 5.97
N ALA A 237 0.48 -15.47 5.18
CA ALA A 237 0.43 -15.78 3.75
C ALA A 237 0.08 -17.26 3.49
N TRP A 238 0.59 -18.18 4.31
CA TRP A 238 0.24 -19.59 4.21
C TRP A 238 -1.22 -19.84 4.62
N LEU A 239 -1.68 -19.21 5.70
CA LEU A 239 -3.08 -19.32 6.16
C LEU A 239 -4.06 -18.78 5.11
N ASP A 240 -3.73 -17.64 4.49
CA ASP A 240 -4.51 -17.06 3.39
C ASP A 240 -4.60 -18.02 2.19
N ALA A 241 -3.48 -18.65 1.82
CA ALA A 241 -3.44 -19.64 0.74
C ALA A 241 -4.30 -20.89 1.02
N LYS A 242 -4.57 -21.18 2.30
CA LYS A 242 -5.44 -22.29 2.74
C LYS A 242 -6.87 -21.87 3.05
N GLY A 243 -7.20 -20.59 2.90
CA GLY A 243 -8.51 -20.05 3.25
C GLY A 243 -8.81 -20.12 4.76
N LEU A 244 -7.78 -20.25 5.60
CA LEU A 244 -7.92 -20.31 7.04
C LEU A 244 -8.02 -18.89 7.61
N LYS A 245 -9.14 -18.60 8.28
CA LYS A 245 -9.32 -17.31 8.94
C LYS A 245 -8.46 -17.22 10.21
N TYR A 246 -7.92 -16.04 10.48
CA TYR A 246 -7.12 -15.76 11.66
C TYR A 246 -7.34 -14.32 12.15
N PHE A 247 -6.82 -14.03 13.34
CA PHE A 247 -6.77 -12.71 13.93
C PHE A 247 -5.44 -12.51 14.66
N TYR A 248 -5.05 -11.26 14.85
CA TYR A 248 -3.87 -10.89 15.62
C TYR A 248 -4.27 -10.62 17.06
N THR A 249 -3.44 -11.07 18.00
CA THR A 249 -3.50 -10.64 19.39
C THR A 249 -2.18 -9.96 19.76
N LYS A 250 -2.27 -8.94 20.61
CA LYS A 250 -1.14 -8.15 21.08
C LYS A 250 -0.75 -8.64 22.46
N GLU A 251 0.54 -8.54 22.77
CA GLU A 251 1.01 -8.56 24.15
C GLU A 251 0.52 -7.33 24.92
#